data_AF-A0A0C9TS50-F1
#
_entry.id   AF-A0A0C9TS50-F1
#
_cell.length_a   1.000
_cell.length_b   1.000
_cell.length_c   1.000
_cell.angle_alpha   90.00
_cell.angle_beta   90.00
_cell.angle_gamma   90.00
#
_symmetry.space_group_name_H-M   'P 1'
#
loop_
_entity.id
_entity.type
_entity.pdbx_description
1 polymer ?
#
loop_
_entity_poly.entity_id
_entity_poly.type
_entity_poly.pdbx_seq_one_letter_code
_entity_poly.pdbx_strand_id
1 'polypeptide(L)'
;MSISGLYLKAEQERQHGYLNDGSHISAEEAAAIYTVTVQVHWLKSQKSAPIPFQPLSYKHDTKLLVLALDKLKEAYFDSHLNWSQREELALVKQAYDNPCVSHIKHPFLTQHAFKESGIEFFDTYDKLILCYDIEPMEKITNTRGRMQCHGGKHALQGRLLNCLLRLNLDHNLVDYITAKNNTVLTYNDIVHTNMYGLIRGLQFSAFGFQYYGLVLDILILGLQRASEMAGPPQMPNNFLQYCDSATEMLHILFRFTADEARDLILSANPDPTTNNIIGYNNKCCSPRDCRMRLIKHDVNLGRAVFWNVKDHHILAYDCGWHPHNGKPAVQLSNYHVDDITALCGVNGTP
;
A
#
# COMPACT_ATOMS: atom_id res chain seq x y z
N MET A 1 22.48 21.85 -1.43
CA MET A 1 21.36 21.11 -2.06
C MET A 1 20.33 20.86 -0.97
N SER A 2 19.10 21.36 -1.10
CA SER A 2 18.05 21.14 -0.09
C SER A 2 17.66 19.66 -0.03
N ILE A 3 17.04 19.24 1.09
CA ILE A 3 16.54 17.85 1.24
C ILE A 3 15.56 17.51 0.11
N SER A 4 14.69 18.45 -0.29
CA SER A 4 13.79 18.30 -1.43
C SER A 4 14.52 18.04 -2.75
N GLY A 5 15.60 18.79 -3.03
CA GLY A 5 16.41 18.58 -4.23
C GLY A 5 17.15 17.24 -4.22
N LEU A 6 17.66 16.82 -3.06
CA LEU A 6 18.31 15.50 -2.91
C LEU A 6 17.32 14.36 -3.16
N TYR A 7 16.11 14.45 -2.59
CA TYR A 7 15.06 13.47 -2.82
C TYR A 7 14.72 13.35 -4.30
N LEU A 8 14.51 14.47 -4.99
CA LEU A 8 14.11 14.46 -6.40
C LEU A 8 15.22 13.95 -7.32
N LYS A 9 16.49 14.24 -7.01
CA LYS A 9 17.61 13.67 -7.75
C LYS A 9 17.70 12.16 -7.56
N ALA A 10 17.57 11.68 -6.33
CA ALA A 10 17.53 10.25 -6.04
C ALA A 10 16.32 9.56 -6.71
N GLU A 11 15.17 10.23 -6.75
CA GLU A 11 13.97 9.74 -7.43
C GLU A 11 14.17 9.68 -8.95
N GLN A 12 14.79 10.68 -9.56
CA GLN A 12 15.14 10.67 -10.98
C GLN A 12 16.13 9.54 -11.31
N GLU A 13 17.14 9.33 -10.47
CA GLU A 13 18.08 8.21 -10.60
C GLU A 13 17.37 6.86 -10.47
N ARG A 14 16.41 6.73 -9.55
CA ARG A 14 15.58 5.52 -9.39
C ARG A 14 14.73 5.22 -10.63
N GLN A 15 14.08 6.24 -11.19
CA GLN A 15 13.28 6.10 -12.42
C GLN A 15 14.15 5.75 -13.63
N HIS A 16 15.33 6.36 -13.73
CA HIS A 16 16.29 6.06 -14.79
C HIS A 16 16.88 4.65 -14.65
N GLY A 17 17.20 4.22 -13.43
CA GLY A 17 17.62 2.86 -13.10
C GLY A 17 16.57 1.83 -13.54
N TYR A 18 15.30 2.06 -13.25
CA TYR A 18 14.21 1.18 -13.71
C TYR A 18 14.11 1.10 -15.25
N LEU A 19 14.39 2.21 -15.96
CA LEU A 19 14.39 2.20 -17.43
C LEU A 19 15.54 1.37 -18.01
N ASN A 20 16.69 1.39 -17.35
CA ASN A 20 17.92 0.71 -17.79
C ASN A 20 17.95 -0.76 -17.38
N ASP A 21 17.65 -1.05 -16.12
CA ASP A 21 17.70 -2.40 -15.52
C ASP A 21 16.45 -3.22 -15.86
N GLY A 22 15.36 -2.55 -16.25
CA GLY A 22 14.08 -3.17 -16.57
C GLY A 22 13.25 -3.52 -15.33
N SER A 23 12.31 -4.45 -15.51
CA SER A 23 11.41 -4.90 -14.45
C SER A 23 12.20 -5.57 -13.32
N HIS A 24 12.09 -5.04 -12.10
CA HIS A 24 12.67 -5.70 -10.92
C HIS A 24 11.96 -7.03 -10.59
N ILE A 25 10.68 -7.17 -10.95
CA ILE A 25 9.89 -8.39 -10.75
C ILE A 25 10.08 -9.30 -11.97
N SER A 26 10.41 -10.58 -11.73
CA SER A 26 10.50 -11.58 -12.79
C SER A 26 9.12 -11.90 -13.37
N ALA A 27 9.06 -12.27 -14.66
CA ALA A 27 7.81 -12.65 -15.30
C ALA A 27 7.14 -13.86 -14.62
N GLU A 28 7.94 -14.78 -14.09
CA GLU A 28 7.46 -15.97 -13.35
C GLU A 28 6.81 -15.57 -12.02
N GLU A 29 7.42 -14.64 -11.28
CA GLU A 29 6.89 -14.12 -10.02
C GLU A 29 5.60 -13.33 -10.24
N ALA A 30 5.57 -12.47 -11.27
CA ALA A 30 4.37 -11.75 -11.65
C ALA A 30 3.22 -12.70 -12.02
N ALA A 31 3.52 -13.79 -12.74
CA ALA A 31 2.53 -14.82 -13.08
C ALA A 31 2.05 -15.58 -11.83
N ALA A 32 2.92 -15.86 -10.87
CA ALA A 32 2.55 -16.48 -9.60
C ALA A 32 1.63 -15.57 -8.78
N ILE A 33 1.97 -14.27 -8.65
CA ILE A 33 1.13 -13.28 -7.96
C ILE A 33 -0.23 -13.17 -8.63
N TYR A 34 -0.25 -13.07 -9.96
CA TYR A 34 -1.49 -13.01 -10.72
C TYR A 34 -2.32 -14.28 -10.53
N THR A 35 -1.71 -15.46 -10.62
CA THR A 35 -2.40 -16.75 -10.44
C THR A 35 -2.95 -16.89 -9.03
N VAL A 36 -2.19 -16.55 -7.99
CA VAL A 36 -2.68 -16.57 -6.60
C VAL A 36 -3.85 -15.61 -6.44
N THR A 37 -3.72 -14.37 -6.92
CA THR A 37 -4.80 -13.37 -6.84
C THR A 37 -6.05 -13.83 -7.57
N VAL A 38 -5.90 -14.36 -8.79
CA VAL A 38 -6.99 -14.94 -9.57
C VAL A 38 -7.57 -16.15 -8.85
N GLN A 39 -6.76 -17.02 -8.25
CA GLN A 39 -7.26 -18.21 -7.57
C GLN A 39 -8.05 -17.87 -6.31
N VAL A 40 -7.64 -16.83 -5.57
CA VAL A 40 -8.38 -16.27 -4.43
C VAL A 40 -9.68 -15.60 -4.89
N HIS A 41 -9.59 -14.76 -5.92
CA HIS A 41 -10.69 -13.93 -6.41
C HIS A 41 -11.73 -14.73 -7.21
N TRP A 42 -11.29 -15.70 -8.02
CA TRP A 42 -12.11 -16.45 -8.97
C TRP A 42 -12.55 -17.83 -8.48
N LEU A 43 -11.66 -18.62 -7.85
CA LEU A 43 -11.88 -20.07 -7.77
C LEU A 43 -12.52 -20.60 -6.48
N LYS A 44 -12.72 -19.81 -5.41
CA LYS A 44 -13.29 -20.39 -4.18
C LYS A 44 -14.34 -19.62 -3.42
N SER A 45 -14.52 -18.31 -3.63
CA SER A 45 -15.22 -17.53 -2.61
C SER A 45 -16.30 -16.59 -3.17
N GLN A 46 -15.97 -15.53 -3.88
CA GLN A 46 -17.00 -14.51 -4.13
C GLN A 46 -17.41 -14.51 -5.59
N LYS A 47 -18.70 -14.72 -5.88
CA LYS A 47 -19.34 -14.41 -7.18
C LYS A 47 -19.34 -12.89 -7.43
N SER A 48 -18.24 -12.21 -7.12
CA SER A 48 -18.10 -10.79 -7.35
C SER A 48 -17.87 -10.62 -8.83
N ALA A 49 -18.87 -10.11 -9.53
CA ALA A 49 -18.62 -9.56 -10.86
C ALA A 49 -17.60 -8.41 -10.71
N PRO A 50 -16.68 -8.25 -11.68
CA PRO A 50 -15.86 -7.04 -11.75
C PRO A 50 -16.75 -5.81 -11.65
N ILE A 51 -16.29 -4.77 -10.95
CA ILE A 51 -17.03 -3.52 -10.80
C ILE A 51 -17.23 -2.95 -12.20
N PRO A 52 -18.47 -2.94 -12.72
CA PRO A 52 -18.71 -2.50 -14.08
C PRO A 52 -18.55 -0.98 -14.15
N PHE A 53 -18.19 -0.49 -15.33
CA PHE A 53 -18.27 0.94 -15.58
C PHE A 53 -19.71 1.44 -15.34
N GLN A 54 -19.85 2.60 -14.69
CA GLN A 54 -21.16 3.11 -14.33
C GLN A 54 -21.97 3.41 -15.60
N PRO A 55 -23.21 2.90 -15.72
CA PRO A 55 -24.03 3.18 -16.89
C PRO A 55 -24.31 4.67 -17.00
N LEU A 56 -24.63 5.14 -18.22
CA LEU A 56 -24.89 6.57 -18.50
C LEU A 56 -25.91 7.19 -17.55
N SER A 57 -26.96 6.43 -17.20
CA SER A 57 -27.96 6.80 -16.20
C SER A 57 -27.87 5.86 -15.00
N TYR A 58 -27.17 6.29 -13.94
CA TYR A 58 -27.12 5.55 -12.68
C TYR A 58 -27.86 6.31 -11.58
N LYS A 59 -28.72 5.59 -10.84
CA LYS A 59 -29.69 6.17 -9.89
C LYS A 59 -29.05 7.01 -8.77
N HIS A 60 -27.78 6.77 -8.46
CA HIS A 60 -27.06 7.46 -7.38
C HIS A 60 -25.95 8.38 -7.88
N ASP A 61 -25.90 8.68 -9.18
CA ASP A 61 -24.85 9.51 -9.79
C ASP A 61 -24.71 10.88 -9.15
N THR A 62 -25.83 11.56 -8.92
CA THR A 62 -25.86 12.90 -8.31
C THR A 62 -25.46 12.84 -6.83
N LYS A 63 -25.88 11.80 -6.10
CA LYS A 63 -25.52 11.63 -4.68
C LYS A 63 -24.02 11.41 -4.50
N LEU A 64 -23.43 10.55 -5.33
CA LEU A 64 -21.98 10.31 -5.34
C LEU A 64 -21.20 11.56 -5.72
N LEU A 65 -21.71 12.33 -6.69
CA LEU A 65 -21.11 13.60 -7.08
C LEU A 65 -21.12 14.62 -5.94
N VAL A 66 -22.27 14.80 -5.27
CA VAL A 66 -22.39 15.73 -4.14
C VAL A 66 -21.43 15.36 -3.01
N LEU A 67 -21.35 14.07 -2.63
CA LEU A 67 -20.40 13.59 -1.61
C LEU A 67 -18.94 13.88 -1.99
N ALA A 68 -18.59 13.73 -3.27
CA ALA A 68 -17.25 14.02 -3.76
C ALA A 68 -16.94 15.53 -3.70
N LEU A 69 -17.88 16.37 -4.09
CA LEU A 69 -17.73 17.83 -4.06
C LEU A 69 -17.65 18.38 -2.64
N ASP A 70 -18.46 17.84 -1.70
CA ASP A 70 -18.43 18.22 -0.29
C ASP A 70 -17.03 17.98 0.29
N LYS A 71 -16.41 16.85 -0.06
CA LYS A 71 -15.04 16.52 0.36
C LYS A 71 -13.95 17.42 -0.23
N LEU A 72 -14.12 17.93 -1.45
CA LEU A 72 -13.20 18.93 -2.01
C LEU A 72 -13.34 20.27 -1.31
N LYS A 73 -14.58 20.67 -1.02
CA LYS A 73 -14.86 21.90 -0.28
C LYS A 73 -14.30 21.85 1.14
N GLU A 74 -14.36 20.68 1.79
CA GLU A 74 -13.80 20.47 3.14
C GLU A 74 -12.32 20.83 3.26
N ALA A 75 -11.54 20.68 2.19
CA ALA A 75 -10.10 20.96 2.20
C ALA A 75 -9.77 22.46 2.34
N TYR A 76 -10.72 23.36 2.13
CA TYR A 76 -10.48 24.81 1.98
C TYR A 76 -11.25 25.70 2.97
N PHE A 77 -11.72 25.14 4.08
CA PHE A 77 -12.58 25.88 5.01
C PHE A 77 -11.92 27.06 5.74
N ASP A 78 -10.59 27.12 5.84
CA ASP A 78 -9.94 27.99 6.84
C ASP A 78 -8.60 28.64 6.41
N SER A 79 -8.48 29.10 5.15
CA SER A 79 -7.22 29.71 4.67
C SER A 79 -7.37 30.78 3.60
N HIS A 80 -6.34 31.63 3.48
CA HIS A 80 -6.18 32.54 2.34
C HIS A 80 -5.94 31.71 1.07
N LEU A 81 -6.88 31.82 0.13
CA LEU A 81 -6.90 30.98 -1.07
C LEU A 81 -5.95 31.50 -2.16
N ASN A 82 -5.10 30.60 -2.64
CA ASN A 82 -4.27 30.78 -3.83
C ASN A 82 -5.12 30.81 -5.11
N TRP A 83 -4.55 31.27 -6.23
CA TRP A 83 -5.28 31.35 -7.50
C TRP A 83 -5.85 30.00 -7.97
N SER A 84 -5.02 28.95 -7.98
CA SER A 84 -5.43 27.57 -8.32
C SER A 84 -6.58 27.07 -7.42
N GLN A 85 -6.54 27.38 -6.13
CA GLN A 85 -7.59 26.99 -5.18
C GLN A 85 -8.90 27.75 -5.39
N ARG A 86 -8.84 29.02 -5.83
CA ARG A 86 -10.04 29.79 -6.22
C ARG A 86 -10.67 29.24 -7.48
N GLU A 87 -9.85 28.85 -8.45
CA GLU A 87 -10.31 28.17 -9.67
C GLU A 87 -10.98 26.83 -9.34
N GLU A 88 -10.39 26.04 -8.44
CA GLU A 88 -11.01 24.79 -7.95
C GLU A 88 -12.38 25.03 -7.31
N LEU A 89 -12.49 26.01 -6.40
CA LEU A 89 -13.77 26.33 -5.76
C LEU A 89 -14.82 26.86 -6.75
N ALA A 90 -14.40 27.59 -7.78
CA ALA A 90 -15.28 28.05 -8.85
C ALA A 90 -15.84 26.87 -9.66
N LEU A 91 -14.99 25.91 -10.02
CA LEU A 91 -15.39 24.69 -10.73
C LEU A 91 -16.28 23.79 -9.86
N VAL A 92 -15.97 23.66 -8.56
CA VAL A 92 -16.80 22.93 -7.61
C VAL A 92 -18.19 23.56 -7.52
N LYS A 93 -18.28 24.89 -7.40
CA LYS A 93 -19.55 25.61 -7.38
C LYS A 93 -20.35 25.39 -8.66
N GLN A 94 -19.70 25.49 -9.82
CA GLN A 94 -20.33 25.22 -11.11
C GLN A 94 -20.88 23.79 -11.19
N ALA A 95 -20.17 22.81 -10.63
CA ALA A 95 -20.61 21.41 -10.59
C ALA A 95 -21.82 21.17 -9.65
N TYR A 96 -22.01 22.00 -8.61
CA TYR A 96 -23.24 21.99 -7.80
C TYR A 96 -24.44 22.58 -8.56
N ASP A 97 -24.22 23.69 -9.26
CA ASP A 97 -25.29 24.40 -9.99
C ASP A 97 -25.80 23.58 -11.19
N ASN A 98 -24.90 22.89 -11.90
CA ASN A 98 -25.23 21.98 -12.98
C ASN A 98 -24.45 20.66 -12.85
N PRO A 99 -25.08 19.58 -12.32
CA PRO A 99 -24.43 18.28 -12.17
C PRO A 99 -24.24 17.58 -13.52
N CYS A 100 -23.29 18.06 -14.33
CA CYS A 100 -22.89 17.47 -15.60
C CYS A 100 -22.07 16.20 -15.39
N VAL A 101 -22.73 15.12 -14.97
CA VAL A 101 -22.10 13.79 -14.77
C VAL A 101 -21.42 13.28 -16.06
N SER A 102 -21.88 13.69 -17.23
CA SER A 102 -21.26 13.39 -18.53
C SER A 102 -19.84 13.96 -18.67
N HIS A 103 -19.59 15.17 -18.15
CA HIS A 103 -18.26 15.78 -18.18
C HIS A 103 -17.25 15.03 -17.30
N ILE A 104 -17.73 14.29 -16.30
CA ILE A 104 -16.90 13.48 -15.40
C ILE A 104 -16.71 12.06 -15.97
N LYS A 105 -17.73 11.49 -16.62
CA LYS A 105 -17.65 10.14 -17.20
C LYS A 105 -16.83 10.09 -18.49
N HIS A 106 -16.85 11.14 -19.30
CA HIS A 106 -16.16 11.17 -20.60
C HIS A 106 -14.62 11.06 -20.47
N PRO A 107 -13.94 11.78 -19.56
CA PRO A 107 -12.51 11.61 -19.33
C PRO A 107 -12.07 10.18 -19.01
N PHE A 108 -12.86 9.41 -18.27
CA PHE A 108 -12.54 8.00 -17.98
C PHE A 108 -12.48 7.10 -19.22
N LEU A 109 -13.11 7.52 -20.33
CA LEU A 109 -13.15 6.77 -21.58
C LEU A 109 -12.12 7.24 -22.61
N THR A 110 -11.77 8.53 -22.59
CA THR A 110 -10.98 9.14 -23.67
C THR A 110 -9.64 9.71 -23.23
N GLN A 111 -9.47 10.04 -21.95
CA GLN A 111 -8.30 10.75 -21.47
C GLN A 111 -7.22 9.78 -20.97
N HIS A 112 -6.14 9.67 -21.74
CA HIS A 112 -4.93 8.91 -21.38
C HIS A 112 -3.67 9.77 -21.33
N ALA A 113 -3.79 11.07 -21.59
CA ALA A 113 -2.73 12.06 -21.42
C ALA A 113 -3.21 13.13 -20.43
N PHE A 114 -2.37 13.44 -19.46
CA PHE A 114 -2.68 14.35 -18.36
C PHE A 114 -1.65 15.46 -18.30
N LYS A 115 -2.03 16.58 -17.67
CA LYS A 115 -1.10 17.67 -17.44
C LYS A 115 -0.05 17.28 -16.40
N GLU A 116 1.07 18.00 -16.43
CA GLU A 116 2.09 17.88 -15.41
C GLU A 116 1.52 18.23 -14.02
N SER A 117 1.99 17.51 -13.00
CA SER A 117 1.57 17.74 -11.61
C SER A 117 2.73 18.29 -10.81
N GLY A 118 2.47 19.34 -10.04
CA GLY A 118 3.47 19.94 -9.15
C GLY A 118 3.74 19.04 -7.95
N ILE A 119 4.95 19.08 -7.43
CA ILE A 119 5.29 18.53 -6.12
C ILE A 119 5.52 19.68 -5.16
N GLU A 120 5.03 19.53 -3.94
CA GLU A 120 5.35 20.38 -2.80
C GLU A 120 5.77 19.49 -1.62
N PHE A 121 6.51 20.05 -0.68
CA PHE A 121 6.91 19.33 0.53
C PHE A 121 6.29 20.01 1.75
N PHE A 122 5.51 19.24 2.50
CA PHE A 122 5.01 19.65 3.79
C PHE A 122 5.98 19.17 4.88
N ASP A 123 6.53 20.12 5.63
CA ASP A 123 7.48 19.85 6.69
C ASP A 123 6.75 19.60 8.02
N THR A 124 6.87 18.38 8.54
CA THR A 124 6.38 18.03 9.89
C THR A 124 7.44 18.19 10.97
N TYR A 125 8.61 18.76 10.62
CA TYR A 125 9.83 18.87 11.43
C TYR A 125 10.51 17.55 11.81
N ASP A 126 9.83 16.42 11.65
CA ASP A 126 10.39 15.06 11.75
C ASP A 126 10.60 14.45 10.35
N LYS A 127 9.59 14.57 9.48
CA LYS A 127 9.59 14.01 8.13
C LYS A 127 9.03 15.01 7.12
N LEU A 128 9.55 14.95 5.90
CA LEU A 128 8.98 15.67 4.78
C LEU A 128 7.91 14.80 4.12
N ILE A 129 6.69 15.31 4.05
CA ILE A 129 5.57 14.66 3.37
C ILE A 129 5.46 15.27 1.97
N LEU A 130 5.42 14.42 0.95
CA LEU A 130 5.16 14.86 -0.42
C LEU A 130 3.68 15.20 -0.59
N CYS A 131 3.42 16.43 -1.03
CA CYS A 131 2.14 16.92 -1.48
C CYS A 131 2.18 17.05 -3.01
N TYR A 132 1.10 16.68 -3.69
CA TYR A 132 1.00 16.81 -5.14
C TYR A 132 -0.05 17.85 -5.47
N ASP A 133 0.33 18.83 -6.29
CA ASP A 133 -0.59 19.80 -6.86
C ASP A 133 -1.10 19.27 -8.21
N ILE A 134 -2.38 18.92 -8.24
CA ILE A 134 -3.05 18.30 -9.39
C ILE A 134 -4.05 19.31 -9.95
N GLU A 135 -4.17 19.35 -11.28
CA GLU A 135 -5.11 20.25 -11.95
C GLU A 135 -6.54 20.12 -11.38
N PRO A 136 -7.20 21.25 -11.06
CA PRO A 136 -8.54 21.25 -10.45
C PRO A 136 -9.60 20.41 -11.19
N MET A 137 -9.60 20.45 -12.53
CA MET A 137 -10.55 19.69 -13.35
C MET A 137 -10.35 18.17 -13.22
N GLU A 138 -9.08 17.73 -13.20
CA GLU A 138 -8.72 16.33 -13.01
C GLU A 138 -9.04 15.88 -11.58
N LYS A 139 -8.85 16.77 -10.59
CA LYS A 139 -9.17 16.51 -9.19
C LYS A 139 -10.67 16.25 -8.98
N ILE A 140 -11.55 17.07 -9.57
CA ILE A 140 -13.01 16.86 -9.52
C ILE A 140 -13.39 15.50 -10.13
N THR A 141 -12.80 15.16 -11.27
CA THR A 141 -13.02 13.87 -11.94
C THR A 141 -12.56 12.70 -11.06
N ASN A 142 -11.41 12.83 -10.40
CA ASN A 142 -10.81 11.80 -9.55
C ASN A 142 -11.52 11.62 -8.19
N THR A 143 -12.18 12.67 -7.66
CA THR A 143 -12.72 12.65 -6.29
C THR A 143 -13.91 11.71 -6.13
N ARG A 144 -14.57 11.36 -7.23
CA ARG A 144 -15.65 10.37 -7.25
C ARG A 144 -15.21 8.96 -6.80
N GLY A 145 -13.90 8.69 -6.72
CA GLY A 145 -13.32 7.39 -6.40
C GLY A 145 -12.52 7.30 -5.08
N ARG A 146 -12.88 8.05 -4.02
CA ARG A 146 -12.10 7.99 -2.77
C ARG A 146 -12.55 6.88 -1.82
N MET A 147 -11.61 6.01 -1.47
CA MET A 147 -11.50 5.30 -0.18
C MET A 147 -10.15 5.71 0.41
N GLN A 148 -10.01 5.99 1.70
CA GLN A 148 -8.75 6.45 2.32
C GLN A 148 -7.83 5.28 2.69
N CYS A 149 -6.52 5.44 2.48
CA CYS A 149 -5.46 4.53 2.96
C CYS A 149 -4.28 5.32 3.49
N HIS A 150 -3.76 4.87 4.62
CA HIS A 150 -2.42 5.18 5.10
C HIS A 150 -1.62 3.89 5.03
N GLY A 151 -0.52 3.86 4.26
CA GLY A 151 0.43 2.74 4.27
C GLY A 151 0.71 2.15 2.88
N GLY A 152 2.00 1.99 2.57
CA GLY A 152 2.52 1.42 1.31
C GLY A 152 3.60 2.32 0.67
N LYS A 153 4.84 1.83 0.55
CA LYS A 153 5.97 2.55 -0.07
C LYS A 153 6.19 2.10 -1.52
N HIS A 154 6.22 3.06 -2.45
CA HIS A 154 7.07 3.24 -3.64
C HIS A 154 7.46 2.12 -4.62
N ALA A 155 7.14 0.84 -4.44
CA ALA A 155 7.57 -0.18 -5.40
C ALA A 155 6.39 -0.95 -5.99
N LEU A 156 5.59 -0.18 -6.73
CA LEU A 156 4.54 -0.75 -7.55
C LEU A 156 4.81 -0.56 -9.03
N GLN A 157 4.95 -1.69 -9.72
CA GLN A 157 5.13 -1.68 -11.17
C GLN A 157 3.81 -1.42 -11.87
N GLY A 158 3.75 -0.38 -12.70
CA GLY A 158 2.52 0.02 -13.41
C GLY A 158 1.91 -1.08 -14.28
N ARG A 159 2.75 -1.98 -14.84
CA ARG A 159 2.28 -3.12 -15.65
C ARG A 159 1.60 -4.21 -14.81
N LEU A 160 2.19 -4.60 -13.68
CA LEU A 160 1.59 -5.57 -12.77
C LEU A 160 0.32 -5.00 -12.15
N LEU A 161 0.32 -3.74 -11.73
CA LEU A 161 -0.88 -3.06 -11.23
C LEU A 161 -2.00 -3.07 -12.27
N ASN A 162 -1.71 -2.78 -13.55
CA ASN A 162 -2.71 -2.80 -14.60
C ASN A 162 -3.37 -4.19 -14.73
N CYS A 163 -2.56 -5.27 -14.76
CA CYS A 163 -3.08 -6.64 -14.80
C CYS A 163 -3.91 -6.99 -13.55
N LEU A 164 -3.45 -6.61 -12.36
CA LEU A 164 -4.15 -6.91 -11.11
C LEU A 164 -5.45 -6.10 -10.96
N LEU A 165 -5.47 -4.83 -11.36
CA LEU A 165 -6.67 -3.99 -11.30
C LEU A 165 -7.74 -4.43 -12.29
N ARG A 166 -7.35 -4.95 -13.47
CA ARG A 166 -8.29 -5.50 -14.47
C ARG A 166 -9.11 -6.69 -13.96
N LEU A 167 -8.68 -7.33 -12.88
CA LEU A 167 -9.47 -8.38 -12.22
C LEU A 167 -10.72 -7.82 -11.53
N ASN A 168 -10.62 -6.61 -10.95
CA ASN A 168 -11.66 -6.03 -10.11
C ASN A 168 -12.41 -4.85 -10.74
N LEU A 169 -11.78 -4.14 -11.68
CA LEU A 169 -12.31 -2.93 -12.30
C LEU A 169 -12.49 -3.10 -13.81
N ASP A 170 -13.42 -2.33 -14.39
CA ASP A 170 -13.53 -2.19 -15.84
C ASP A 170 -12.23 -1.70 -16.47
N HIS A 171 -11.90 -2.23 -17.64
CA HIS A 171 -10.69 -1.91 -18.41
C HIS A 171 -10.44 -0.41 -18.60
N ASN A 172 -11.47 0.40 -18.89
CA ASN A 172 -11.30 1.84 -19.13
C ASN A 172 -10.86 2.56 -17.85
N LEU A 173 -11.41 2.16 -16.69
CA LEU A 173 -11.00 2.72 -15.39
C LEU A 173 -9.55 2.36 -15.07
N VAL A 174 -9.13 1.13 -15.38
CA VAL A 174 -7.75 0.70 -15.15
C VAL A 174 -6.76 1.44 -16.04
N ASP A 175 -7.11 1.66 -17.30
CA ASP A 175 -6.27 2.39 -18.24
C ASP A 175 -6.18 3.88 -17.86
N TYR A 176 -7.28 4.47 -17.37
CA TYR A 176 -7.26 5.80 -16.79
C TYR A 176 -6.34 5.88 -15.55
N ILE A 177 -6.48 4.96 -14.59
CA ILE A 177 -5.65 4.91 -13.37
C ILE A 177 -4.17 4.75 -13.72
N THR A 178 -3.85 3.84 -14.65
CA THR A 178 -2.46 3.56 -15.05
C THR A 178 -1.86 4.75 -15.77
N ALA A 179 -2.58 5.34 -16.71
CA ALA A 179 -2.15 6.55 -17.43
C ALA A 179 -1.97 7.74 -16.48
N LYS A 180 -2.85 7.89 -15.48
CA LYS A 180 -2.78 9.00 -14.52
C LYS A 180 -1.61 8.90 -13.53
N ASN A 181 -1.09 7.70 -13.29
CA ASN A 181 0.15 7.53 -12.54
C ASN A 181 1.40 7.83 -13.38
N ASN A 182 1.30 7.73 -14.72
CA ASN A 182 2.38 8.01 -15.65
C ASN A 182 2.33 9.46 -16.14
N THR A 183 2.57 10.40 -15.22
CA THR A 183 2.57 11.84 -15.50
C THR A 183 3.94 12.45 -15.22
N VAL A 184 4.17 13.60 -15.85
CA VAL A 184 5.35 14.42 -15.57
C VAL A 184 5.15 15.12 -14.24
N LEU A 185 6.14 15.03 -13.37
CA LEU A 185 6.17 15.66 -12.06
C LEU A 185 7.20 16.79 -12.05
N THR A 186 6.78 17.96 -11.59
CA THR A 186 7.60 19.18 -11.60
C THR A 186 7.81 19.72 -10.19
N TYR A 187 9.04 20.10 -9.87
CA TYR A 187 9.39 20.82 -8.66
C TYR A 187 10.47 21.85 -8.99
N ASN A 188 10.10 23.14 -8.97
CA ASN A 188 10.96 24.23 -9.45
C ASN A 188 11.53 23.89 -10.84
N ASP A 189 12.86 23.78 -10.96
CA ASP A 189 13.55 23.48 -12.22
C ASP A 189 13.72 21.97 -12.48
N ILE A 190 13.32 21.11 -11.55
CA ILE A 190 13.50 19.66 -11.65
C ILE A 190 12.22 19.04 -12.20
N VAL A 191 12.34 18.36 -13.33
CA VAL A 191 11.25 17.70 -14.03
C VAL A 191 11.62 16.25 -14.28
N HIS A 192 10.72 15.33 -13.95
CA HIS A 192 10.89 13.91 -14.26
C HIS A 192 9.53 13.25 -14.54
N THR A 193 9.54 12.20 -15.36
CA THR A 193 8.33 11.41 -15.64
C THR A 193 8.25 10.23 -14.67
N ASN A 194 7.10 10.05 -14.02
CA ASN A 194 6.88 8.92 -13.12
C ASN A 194 6.54 7.65 -13.91
N MET A 195 7.55 6.85 -14.25
CA MET A 195 7.36 5.58 -14.96
C MET A 195 7.12 4.40 -14.00
N TYR A 196 7.56 4.55 -12.74
CA TYR A 196 7.54 3.49 -11.74
C TYR A 196 7.07 4.00 -10.36
N GLY A 197 6.03 3.36 -9.82
CA GLY A 197 5.42 3.73 -8.53
C GLY A 197 4.09 4.47 -8.67
N LEU A 198 3.28 4.39 -7.61
CA LEU A 198 1.99 5.07 -7.50
C LEU A 198 2.14 6.49 -6.94
N ILE A 199 1.38 7.44 -7.50
CA ILE A 199 1.30 8.81 -6.98
C ILE A 199 0.27 8.86 -5.84
N ARG A 200 0.73 9.16 -4.61
CA ARG A 200 -0.14 9.20 -3.42
C ARG A 200 -1.13 10.36 -3.38
N GLY A 201 -0.89 11.43 -4.13
CA GLY A 201 -1.77 12.61 -4.16
C GLY A 201 -3.08 12.40 -4.93
N LEU A 202 -3.21 11.31 -5.69
CA LEU A 202 -4.41 11.02 -6.47
C LEU A 202 -5.53 10.50 -5.54
N GLN A 203 -6.77 10.92 -5.77
CA GLN A 203 -7.90 10.57 -4.89
C GLN A 203 -8.22 9.06 -4.87
N PHE A 204 -7.99 8.36 -5.98
CA PHE A 204 -8.14 6.90 -6.10
C PHE A 204 -6.88 6.12 -5.69
N SER A 205 -5.75 6.79 -5.40
CA SER A 205 -4.48 6.11 -5.09
C SER A 205 -4.63 5.17 -3.90
N ALA A 206 -5.40 5.60 -2.92
CA ALA A 206 -5.67 4.82 -1.73
C ALA A 206 -6.37 3.49 -2.04
N PHE A 207 -7.33 3.43 -2.97
CA PHE A 207 -7.88 2.14 -3.43
C PHE A 207 -6.77 1.23 -3.98
N GLY A 208 -5.88 1.79 -4.82
CA GLY A 208 -4.73 1.05 -5.36
C GLY A 208 -3.81 0.50 -4.26
N PHE A 209 -3.50 1.30 -3.24
CA PHE A 209 -2.69 0.87 -2.10
C PHE A 209 -3.38 -0.18 -1.23
N GLN A 210 -4.69 -0.03 -0.96
CA GLN A 210 -5.48 -1.01 -0.20
C GLN A 210 -5.55 -2.35 -0.91
N TYR A 211 -5.81 -2.31 -2.22
CA TYR A 211 -5.89 -3.51 -3.04
C TYR A 211 -4.53 -4.21 -3.15
N TYR A 212 -3.46 -3.45 -3.35
CA TYR A 212 -2.12 -4.04 -3.34
C TYR A 212 -1.72 -4.59 -1.96
N GLY A 213 -2.07 -3.88 -0.89
CA GLY A 213 -1.90 -4.35 0.49
C GLY A 213 -2.62 -5.68 0.71
N LEU A 214 -3.86 -5.82 0.23
CA LEU A 214 -4.60 -7.09 0.27
C LEU A 214 -3.88 -8.21 -0.49
N VAL A 215 -3.32 -7.92 -1.67
CA VAL A 215 -2.54 -8.90 -2.44
C VAL A 215 -1.30 -9.33 -1.64
N LEU A 216 -0.58 -8.39 -1.02
CA LEU A 216 0.55 -8.70 -0.15
C LEU A 216 0.14 -9.51 1.09
N ASP A 217 -0.98 -9.16 1.73
CA ASP A 217 -1.49 -9.89 2.89
C ASP A 217 -1.80 -11.34 2.53
N ILE A 218 -2.40 -11.59 1.36
CA ILE A 218 -2.65 -12.94 0.86
C ILE A 218 -1.35 -13.71 0.60
N LEU A 219 -0.33 -13.04 0.08
CA LEU A 219 0.97 -13.66 -0.18
C LEU A 219 1.71 -14.02 1.12
N ILE A 220 1.58 -13.19 2.16
CA ILE A 220 2.17 -13.42 3.48
C ILE A 220 1.42 -14.52 4.24
N LEU A 221 0.08 -14.51 4.23
CA LEU A 221 -0.75 -15.45 4.99
C LEU A 221 -0.92 -16.80 4.28
N GLY A 222 -0.86 -16.81 2.95
CA GLY A 222 -1.26 -17.94 2.12
C GLY A 222 -2.78 -18.06 1.95
N LEU A 223 -3.20 -18.69 0.85
CA LEU A 223 -4.63 -18.79 0.45
C LEU A 223 -5.49 -19.48 1.50
N GLN A 224 -5.00 -20.56 2.11
CA GLN A 224 -5.77 -21.33 3.08
C GLN A 224 -6.09 -20.51 4.32
N ARG A 225 -5.07 -19.88 4.93
CA ARG A 225 -5.25 -19.09 6.14
C ARG A 225 -6.07 -17.83 5.90
N ALA A 226 -5.84 -17.15 4.78
CA ALA A 226 -6.64 -15.99 4.38
C ALA A 226 -8.13 -16.35 4.22
N SER A 227 -8.45 -17.53 3.66
CA SER A 227 -9.83 -18.00 3.52
C SER A 227 -10.48 -18.34 4.86
N GLU A 228 -9.74 -18.93 5.79
CA GLU A 228 -10.23 -19.23 7.15
C GLU A 228 -10.52 -17.94 7.93
N MET A 229 -9.68 -16.92 7.78
CA MET A 229 -9.87 -15.61 8.41
C MET A 229 -11.08 -14.87 7.82
N ALA A 230 -11.24 -14.87 6.50
CA ALA A 230 -12.38 -14.21 5.84
C ALA A 230 -13.72 -14.93 6.10
N GLY A 231 -13.69 -16.24 6.35
CA GLY A 231 -14.87 -17.07 6.47
C GLY A 231 -15.55 -17.36 5.12
N PRO A 232 -16.65 -18.09 5.12
CA PRO A 232 -17.37 -18.42 3.90
C PRO A 232 -18.03 -17.17 3.26
N PRO A 233 -18.17 -17.12 1.93
CA PRO A 233 -18.69 -15.96 1.21
C PRO A 233 -20.11 -15.54 1.59
N GLN A 234 -20.93 -16.53 1.94
CA GLN A 234 -22.32 -16.32 2.31
C GLN A 234 -22.44 -15.69 3.70
N MET A 235 -21.42 -15.89 4.55
CA MET A 235 -21.40 -15.43 5.93
C MET A 235 -19.96 -15.05 6.29
N PRO A 236 -19.49 -13.87 5.85
CA PRO A 236 -18.15 -13.42 6.15
C PRO A 236 -17.98 -13.20 7.65
N ASN A 237 -16.80 -13.50 8.16
CA ASN A 237 -16.46 -13.26 9.56
C ASN A 237 -16.26 -11.76 9.80
N ASN A 238 -16.64 -11.26 10.98
CA ASN A 238 -16.24 -9.91 11.38
C ASN A 238 -14.76 -9.87 11.77
N PHE A 239 -14.24 -8.67 11.97
CA PHE A 239 -12.88 -8.46 12.46
C PHE A 239 -12.65 -9.29 13.74
N LEU A 240 -11.69 -10.22 13.65
CA LEU A 240 -11.20 -11.10 14.74
C LEU A 240 -12.18 -12.16 15.19
N GLN A 241 -13.11 -12.51 14.32
CA GLN A 241 -14.02 -13.61 14.52
C GLN A 241 -13.63 -14.74 13.57
N TYR A 242 -13.81 -15.97 14.04
CA TYR A 242 -13.62 -17.18 13.25
C TYR A 242 -14.88 -18.03 13.36
N CYS A 243 -15.05 -18.98 12.42
CA CYS A 243 -16.19 -19.89 12.46
C CYS A 243 -16.15 -20.81 13.68
N ASP A 244 -14.96 -21.33 14.03
CA ASP A 244 -14.78 -22.32 15.09
C ASP A 244 -13.60 -21.97 16.00
N SER A 245 -13.69 -22.29 17.29
CA SER A 245 -12.57 -22.12 18.23
C SER A 245 -11.33 -22.97 17.89
N ALA A 246 -11.49 -24.02 17.08
CA ALA A 246 -10.35 -24.77 16.53
C ALA A 246 -9.55 -23.94 15.51
N THR A 247 -10.20 -22.99 14.84
CA THR A 247 -9.58 -22.09 13.83
C THR A 247 -9.11 -20.75 14.40
N GLU A 248 -9.54 -20.42 15.64
CA GLU A 248 -9.12 -19.26 16.44
C GLU A 248 -7.65 -19.38 16.87
N MET A 249 -6.74 -19.25 15.91
CA MET A 249 -5.32 -18.99 16.15
C MET A 249 -5.02 -17.53 15.78
N LEU A 250 -5.04 -16.71 16.83
CA LEU A 250 -5.05 -15.25 16.86
C LEU A 250 -3.91 -14.57 16.05
N HIS A 251 -4.24 -13.51 15.29
CA HIS A 251 -3.41 -12.41 14.75
C HIS A 251 -1.87 -12.48 14.77
N ILE A 252 -1.18 -12.70 13.63
CA ILE A 252 0.32 -12.70 13.47
C ILE A 252 1.08 -13.00 14.78
N LEU A 253 0.55 -13.94 15.55
CA LEU A 253 1.03 -14.37 16.83
C LEU A 253 1.37 -15.79 16.51
N PHE A 254 2.62 -15.96 16.12
CA PHE A 254 3.10 -17.28 15.81
C PHE A 254 3.08 -18.08 17.12
N ARG A 255 2.10 -18.98 17.23
CA ARG A 255 2.04 -19.96 18.30
C ARG A 255 2.81 -21.17 17.84
N PHE A 256 4.09 -21.22 18.19
CA PHE A 256 4.92 -22.38 17.92
C PHE A 256 4.80 -23.41 19.03
N THR A 257 4.73 -24.68 18.65
CA THR A 257 5.12 -25.77 19.56
C THR A 257 6.63 -25.75 19.79
N ALA A 258 7.10 -26.44 20.84
CA ALA A 258 8.53 -26.51 21.14
C ALA A 258 9.35 -27.18 20.02
N ASP A 259 8.73 -28.03 19.21
CA ASP A 259 9.38 -28.72 18.10
C ASP A 259 9.47 -27.78 16.89
N GLU A 260 8.36 -27.14 16.51
CA GLU A 260 8.31 -26.17 15.42
C GLU A 260 9.28 -24.99 15.62
N ALA A 261 9.35 -24.45 16.85
CA ALA A 261 10.27 -23.37 17.17
C ALA A 261 11.74 -23.78 16.95
N ARG A 262 12.10 -25.01 17.35
CA ARG A 262 13.46 -25.54 17.18
C ARG A 262 13.80 -25.74 15.72
N ASP A 263 12.90 -26.35 14.95
CA ASP A 263 13.10 -26.61 13.53
C ASP A 263 13.24 -25.31 12.74
N LEU A 264 12.40 -24.31 13.05
CA LEU A 264 12.48 -22.99 12.41
C LEU A 264 13.82 -22.31 12.68
N ILE A 265 14.30 -22.32 13.93
CA ILE A 265 15.61 -21.73 14.30
C ILE A 265 16.75 -22.44 13.57
N LEU A 266 16.68 -23.77 13.45
CA LEU A 266 17.71 -24.56 12.76
C LEU A 266 17.73 -24.27 11.25
N SER A 267 16.56 -24.08 10.63
CA SER A 267 16.45 -23.73 9.20
C SER A 267 17.01 -22.33 8.88
N ALA A 268 16.95 -21.39 9.82
CA ALA A 268 17.35 -20.00 9.60
C ALA A 268 18.87 -19.75 9.71
N ASN A 269 19.69 -20.80 9.62
CA ASN A 269 21.15 -20.79 9.73
C ASN A 269 21.68 -20.11 11.01
N PRO A 270 21.59 -20.78 12.17
CA PRO A 270 21.89 -20.17 13.47
C PRO A 270 23.37 -19.76 13.58
N ASP A 271 23.60 -18.48 13.89
CA ASP A 271 24.95 -17.92 14.11
C ASP A 271 25.68 -18.66 15.25
N PRO A 272 26.87 -19.26 14.99
CA PRO A 272 27.64 -19.94 16.01
C PRO A 272 28.19 -19.01 17.10
N THR A 273 28.29 -17.70 16.83
CA THR A 273 28.99 -16.73 17.69
C THR A 273 28.11 -15.97 18.68
N THR A 274 26.81 -16.27 18.77
CA THR A 274 25.85 -15.61 19.69
C THR A 274 25.74 -14.08 19.48
N ASN A 275 26.20 -13.55 18.34
CA ASN A 275 26.16 -12.13 18.04
C ASN A 275 24.74 -11.64 17.70
N ASN A 276 23.79 -12.54 17.49
CA ASN A 276 22.38 -12.22 17.20
C ASN A 276 21.68 -11.35 18.27
N ILE A 277 22.20 -11.30 19.50
CA ILE A 277 21.68 -10.44 20.57
C ILE A 277 22.04 -8.97 20.31
N ILE A 278 23.18 -8.72 19.66
CA ILE A 278 23.68 -7.38 19.37
C ILE A 278 22.83 -6.77 18.25
N GLY A 279 22.28 -5.57 18.50
CA GLY A 279 21.44 -4.86 17.54
C GLY A 279 20.00 -5.35 17.44
N TYR A 280 19.53 -6.20 18.37
CA TYR A 280 18.10 -6.52 18.46
C TYR A 280 17.35 -5.34 19.10
N ASN A 281 16.48 -4.69 18.31
CA ASN A 281 15.72 -3.53 18.77
C ASN A 281 14.69 -3.93 19.83
N ASN A 282 14.49 -3.09 20.84
CA ASN A 282 13.51 -3.30 21.88
C ASN A 282 12.86 -1.96 22.26
N LYS A 283 11.63 -1.98 22.76
CA LYS A 283 10.90 -0.77 23.15
C LYS A 283 11.57 -0.12 24.37
N CYS A 284 12.18 1.05 24.16
CA CYS A 284 12.84 1.81 25.21
C CYS A 284 11.88 2.63 26.09
N CYS A 285 10.60 2.75 25.71
CA CYS A 285 9.60 3.48 26.46
C CYS A 285 9.14 2.75 27.73
N SER A 286 9.31 1.43 27.81
CA SER A 286 8.90 0.61 28.96
C SER A 286 10.04 0.45 29.97
N PRO A 287 9.73 0.33 31.28
CA PRO A 287 10.71 -0.02 32.31
C PRO A 287 11.49 -1.29 31.97
N ARG A 288 12.73 -1.40 32.49
CA ARG A 288 13.63 -2.52 32.16
C ARG A 288 13.08 -3.90 32.53
N ASP A 289 12.19 -3.97 33.52
CA ASP A 289 11.60 -5.22 33.98
C ASP A 289 10.37 -5.65 33.16
N CYS A 290 9.71 -4.70 32.49
CA CYS A 290 8.50 -4.95 31.69
C CYS A 290 8.80 -5.15 30.19
N ARG A 291 10.03 -4.87 29.74
CA ARG A 291 10.45 -5.09 28.35
C ARG A 291 10.85 -6.55 28.10
N MET A 292 10.82 -6.96 26.84
CA MET A 292 11.27 -8.29 26.44
C MET A 292 12.72 -8.54 26.89
N ARG A 293 12.96 -9.66 27.57
CA ARG A 293 14.30 -10.08 27.96
C ARG A 293 15.02 -10.67 26.74
N LEU A 294 16.25 -10.25 26.51
CA LEU A 294 17.05 -10.72 25.37
C LEU A 294 17.72 -12.05 25.72
N ILE A 295 16.98 -13.14 25.55
CA ILE A 295 17.47 -14.52 25.71
C ILE A 295 17.86 -15.06 24.33
N LYS A 296 18.97 -15.82 24.25
CA LYS A 296 19.50 -16.34 22.97
C LYS A 296 18.44 -17.10 22.16
N HIS A 297 17.68 -17.97 22.83
CA HIS A 297 16.59 -18.74 22.19
C HIS A 297 15.54 -17.81 21.57
N ASP A 298 15.00 -16.88 22.35
CA ASP A 298 13.89 -16.02 21.91
C ASP A 298 14.31 -15.00 20.85
N VAL A 299 15.54 -14.48 20.95
CA VAL A 299 16.12 -13.61 19.92
C VAL A 299 16.33 -14.35 18.61
N ASN A 300 16.83 -15.59 18.68
CA ASN A 300 16.99 -16.42 17.49
C ASN A 300 15.64 -16.79 16.88
N LEU A 301 14.64 -17.12 17.70
CA LEU A 301 13.28 -17.37 17.24
C LEU A 301 12.69 -16.14 16.55
N GLY A 302 12.75 -14.97 17.18
CA GLY A 302 12.25 -13.72 16.59
C GLY A 302 12.93 -13.38 15.26
N ARG A 303 14.25 -13.57 15.16
CA ARG A 303 14.97 -13.42 13.89
C ARG A 303 14.54 -14.48 12.87
N ALA A 304 14.42 -15.74 13.26
CA ALA A 304 14.03 -16.83 12.35
C ALA A 304 12.62 -16.63 11.78
N VAL A 305 11.68 -16.17 12.61
CA VAL A 305 10.34 -15.75 12.18
C VAL A 305 10.43 -14.59 11.19
N PHE A 306 11.20 -13.56 11.52
CA PHE A 306 11.40 -12.42 10.62
C PHE A 306 12.01 -12.84 9.28
N TRP A 307 13.01 -13.73 9.29
CA TRP A 307 13.61 -14.29 8.08
C TRP A 307 12.60 -15.10 7.28
N ASN A 308 11.81 -15.96 7.92
CA ASN A 308 10.79 -16.74 7.25
C ASN A 308 9.76 -15.84 6.53
N VAL A 309 9.29 -14.78 7.20
CA VAL A 309 8.38 -13.79 6.58
C VAL A 309 9.08 -13.00 5.48
N LYS A 310 10.35 -12.64 5.67
CA LYS A 310 11.16 -11.92 4.67
C LYS A 310 11.43 -12.75 3.41
N ASP A 311 11.68 -14.05 3.57
CA ASP A 311 11.96 -14.99 2.49
C ASP A 311 10.71 -15.36 1.70
N HIS A 312 9.50 -14.98 2.14
CA HIS A 312 8.35 -14.88 1.26
C HIS A 312 8.59 -13.70 0.28
N HIS A 313 9.35 -14.03 -0.77
CA HIS A 313 10.15 -13.26 -1.74
C HIS A 313 9.67 -11.88 -2.23
N ILE A 314 8.41 -11.48 -2.01
CA ILE A 314 7.82 -10.31 -2.66
C ILE A 314 8.06 -9.01 -1.85
N LEU A 315 8.31 -9.13 -0.54
CA LEU A 315 8.60 -7.98 0.33
C LEU A 315 10.01 -7.37 0.12
N ALA A 316 10.91 -8.09 -0.55
CA ALA A 316 12.25 -7.60 -0.87
C ALA A 316 12.23 -6.39 -1.82
N TYR A 317 11.27 -6.37 -2.75
CA TYR A 317 11.16 -5.34 -3.79
C TYR A 317 10.49 -4.05 -3.29
N ASP A 318 9.51 -4.16 -2.38
CA ASP A 318 8.67 -3.02 -1.97
C ASP A 318 9.38 -2.07 -0.98
N CYS A 319 10.34 -2.60 -0.23
CA CYS A 319 11.00 -1.88 0.85
C CYS A 319 12.37 -1.30 0.49
N GLY A 320 12.80 -1.37 -0.78
CA GLY A 320 14.08 -0.80 -1.24
C GLY A 320 15.29 -1.50 -0.63
N TRP A 321 15.23 -2.82 -0.42
CA TRP A 321 16.34 -3.61 0.11
C TRP A 321 17.39 -3.88 -0.97
N HIS A 322 18.06 -2.85 -1.46
CA HIS A 322 19.35 -3.06 -2.13
C HIS A 322 20.41 -3.40 -1.09
N PRO A 323 21.25 -4.42 -1.31
CA PRO A 323 22.37 -4.75 -0.42
C PRO A 323 23.49 -3.72 -0.62
N HIS A 324 23.30 -2.48 -0.18
CA HIS A 324 24.41 -1.56 -0.01
C HIS A 324 24.85 -1.55 1.46
N ASN A 325 26.01 -2.18 1.69
CA ASN A 325 26.85 -2.04 2.88
C ASN A 325 26.25 -2.48 4.23
N GLY A 326 25.63 -3.66 4.28
CA GLY A 326 25.49 -4.41 5.55
C GLY A 326 24.82 -3.66 6.71
N LYS A 327 24.07 -2.60 6.41
CA LYS A 327 23.36 -1.77 7.39
C LYS A 327 21.91 -1.66 6.92
N PRO A 328 20.92 -2.11 7.72
CA PRO A 328 19.53 -1.85 7.42
C PRO A 328 19.27 -0.36 7.67
N ALA A 329 19.30 0.44 6.60
CA ALA A 329 18.95 1.86 6.62
C ALA A 329 17.55 2.08 6.03
N VAL A 330 16.55 1.34 6.51
CA VAL A 330 15.14 1.71 6.35
C VAL A 330 14.40 1.25 7.60
N GLN A 331 14.05 2.20 8.47
CA GLN A 331 13.03 1.98 9.50
C GLN A 331 11.71 1.66 8.79
N LEU A 332 11.20 0.44 9.01
CA LEU A 332 9.84 0.00 8.72
C LEU A 332 8.85 0.67 9.70
N SER A 333 8.88 2.00 9.82
CA SER A 333 8.06 2.72 10.81
C SER A 333 6.55 2.75 10.50
N ASN A 334 6.09 2.17 9.39
CA ASN A 334 4.68 2.28 8.95
C ASN A 334 4.00 0.95 8.60
N TYR A 335 4.69 -0.18 8.72
CA TYR A 335 4.01 -1.46 8.90
C TYR A 335 4.17 -1.79 10.39
N HIS A 336 3.08 -2.13 11.09
CA HIS A 336 3.14 -2.68 12.46
C HIS A 336 3.80 -4.09 12.46
N VAL A 337 4.98 -4.21 11.84
CA VAL A 337 5.85 -5.40 11.83
C VAL A 337 6.97 -5.23 12.87
N ASP A 338 7.19 -4.00 13.36
CA ASP A 338 8.04 -3.73 14.52
C ASP A 338 7.47 -4.33 15.84
N ASP A 339 6.29 -4.93 15.79
CA ASP A 339 5.58 -5.56 16.91
C ASP A 339 5.53 -7.10 16.85
N ILE A 340 6.42 -7.77 16.11
CA ILE A 340 6.63 -9.23 16.32
C ILE A 340 7.38 -9.41 17.65
N THR A 341 6.65 -9.24 18.75
CA THR A 341 7.10 -9.59 20.09
C THR A 341 6.74 -11.05 20.31
N ALA A 342 7.72 -11.94 20.31
CA ALA A 342 7.50 -13.33 20.68
C ALA A 342 7.12 -13.39 22.18
N LEU A 343 5.83 -13.44 22.48
CA LEU A 343 5.35 -13.76 23.83
C LEU A 343 5.39 -15.29 24.00
N CYS A 344 6.55 -15.81 24.41
CA CYS A 344 6.64 -17.15 24.97
C CYS A 344 5.99 -17.16 26.37
N GLY A 345 4.68 -17.34 26.42
CA GLY A 345 3.99 -17.70 27.66
C GLY A 345 4.30 -19.15 28.01
N VAL A 346 5.23 -19.38 28.93
CA VAL A 346 5.34 -20.67 29.61
C VAL A 346 4.08 -20.82 30.45
N ASN A 347 3.22 -21.78 30.09
CA ASN A 347 2.10 -22.19 30.92
C ASN A 347 2.63 -22.77 32.24
N GLY A 348 2.90 -21.91 33.21
CA GLY A 348 2.93 -22.28 34.61
C GLY A 348 1.49 -22.34 35.11
N THR A 349 0.95 -23.55 35.24
CA THR A 349 -0.12 -23.83 36.20
C THR A 349 0.54 -24.30 37.50
N PRO A 350 -0.11 -24.07 38.66
CA PRO A 350 0.40 -23.31 39.80
C PRO A 350 1.65 -23.85 40.51
#